data_AF-A0A090VUG2-F1
#
_entry.id   AF-A0A090VUG2-F1
#
_cell.length_a   1.000
_cell.length_b   1.000
_cell.length_c   1.000
_cell.angle_alpha   90.00
_cell.angle_beta   90.00
_cell.angle_gamma   90.00
#
_symmetry.space_group_name_H-M   'P 1'
#
loop_
_entity.id
_entity.type
_entity.pdbx_description
1 polymer ?
#
loop_
_entity_poly.entity_id
_entity_poly.type
_entity_poly.pdbx_seq_one_letter_code
_entity_poly.pdbx_strand_id
1 'polypeptide(L)'
;MDSFASSDANRHIKIFTPTKVMWCRNIEADSIEWFGYGRYTLTDSLLTEVLDYGSVEMSKYIKQNPEFVFHYNLEEDKYSQIQIDAEGTRFLPKIIYDWNKGLLIITG
;
A
#
# COMPACT_ATOMS: atom_id res chain seq x y z
N MET A 1 -3.76 26.81 5.84
CA MET A 1 -3.08 25.86 4.94
C MET A 1 -2.45 24.81 5.84
N ASP A 2 -3.08 23.64 5.97
CA ASP A 2 -2.43 22.52 6.66
C ASP A 2 -1.46 21.88 5.68
N SER A 3 -0.17 22.07 5.95
CA SER A 3 0.91 21.37 5.28
C SER A 3 1.04 20.00 5.91
N PHE A 4 0.59 18.96 5.21
CA PHE A 4 0.87 17.58 5.59
C PHE A 4 2.38 17.36 5.47
N ALA A 5 3.08 17.36 6.59
CA ALA A 5 4.48 16.99 6.62
C ALA A 5 4.58 15.48 6.37
N SER A 6 4.67 15.09 5.10
CA SER A 6 5.20 13.78 4.74
C SER A 6 6.61 13.70 5.34
N SER A 7 6.81 12.85 6.35
CA SER A 7 8.18 12.50 6.72
C SER A 7 8.84 11.88 5.50
N ASP A 8 10.11 12.21 5.24
CA ASP A 8 10.89 11.67 4.11
C ASP A 8 10.84 10.13 3.99
N ALA A 9 10.45 9.46 5.09
CA ALA A 9 10.31 8.01 5.22
C ALA A 9 9.00 7.43 4.66
N ASN A 10 7.89 8.17 4.60
CA ASN A 10 6.58 7.63 4.20
C ASN A 10 6.07 8.27 2.91
N ARG A 11 6.72 7.86 1.82
CA ARG A 11 6.33 8.20 0.44
C ARG A 11 5.14 7.38 -0.06
N HIS A 12 4.59 6.47 0.74
CA HIS A 12 3.48 5.59 0.36
C HIS A 12 2.17 6.11 0.95
N ILE A 13 1.16 6.24 0.12
CA ILE A 13 -0.21 6.54 0.50
C ILE A 13 -1.06 5.34 0.11
N LYS A 14 -1.87 4.85 1.04
CA LYS A 14 -2.87 3.81 0.80
C LYS A 14 -4.24 4.27 1.28
N ILE A 15 -5.25 4.02 0.47
CA ILE A 15 -6.64 4.35 0.75
C ILE A 15 -7.47 3.08 0.53
N PHE A 16 -8.30 2.74 1.52
CA PHE A 16 -9.19 1.59 1.46
C PHE A 16 -10.65 2.07 1.54
N THR A 17 -11.44 1.59 0.59
CA THR A 17 -12.91 1.58 0.69
C THR A 17 -13.35 0.17 1.08
N PRO A 18 -14.64 -0.15 1.32
CA PRO A 18 -15.02 -1.49 1.77
C PRO A 18 -14.60 -2.64 0.83
N THR A 19 -14.38 -2.35 -0.46
CA THR A 19 -14.07 -3.37 -1.47
C THR A 19 -12.86 -3.03 -2.35
N LYS A 20 -12.28 -1.83 -2.21
CA LYS A 20 -11.23 -1.34 -3.11
C LYS A 20 -10.06 -0.78 -2.35
N VAL A 21 -8.89 -0.95 -2.94
CA VAL A 21 -7.64 -0.34 -2.49
C VAL A 21 -7.11 0.57 -3.59
N MET A 22 -6.59 1.72 -3.19
CA MET A 22 -5.74 2.55 -4.01
C MET A 22 -4.43 2.78 -3.27
N TRP A 23 -3.31 2.66 -3.95
CA TRP A 23 -2.03 3.03 -3.40
C TRP A 23 -1.22 3.87 -4.37
N CYS A 24 -0.42 4.78 -3.82
CA CYS A 24 0.46 5.65 -4.56
C CYS A 24 1.80 5.77 -3.82
N ARG A 25 2.90 5.84 -4.57
CA ARG A 25 4.21 6.19 -4.07
C ARG A 25 4.66 7.51 -4.70
N ASN A 26 4.75 8.55 -3.88
CA ASN A 26 5.27 9.86 -4.31
C ASN A 26 6.79 9.86 -4.21
N ILE A 27 7.48 9.92 -5.35
CA ILE A 27 8.93 10.09 -5.41
C ILE A 27 9.20 11.46 -6.02
N GLU A 28 9.36 12.50 -5.20
CA GLU A 28 9.59 13.88 -5.68
C GLU A 28 10.82 14.02 -6.61
N ALA A 29 11.76 13.07 -6.53
CA ALA A 29 12.96 13.04 -7.34
C ALA A 29 12.76 12.41 -8.73
N ASP A 30 11.70 11.63 -8.94
CA ASP A 30 11.44 10.91 -10.19
C ASP A 30 10.15 11.40 -10.82
N SER A 31 10.19 11.74 -12.11
CA SER A 31 8.98 12.02 -12.91
C SER A 31 8.11 10.77 -13.17
N ILE A 32 8.43 9.65 -12.52
CA ILE A 32 7.78 8.36 -12.68
C ILE A 32 6.73 8.19 -11.59
N GLU A 33 5.48 8.19 -12.02
CA GLU A 33 4.35 7.94 -11.12
C GLU A 33 4.20 6.45 -10.82
N TRP A 34 4.04 6.12 -9.55
CA TRP A 34 3.79 4.75 -9.08
C TRP A 34 2.47 4.72 -8.34
N PHE A 35 1.41 4.29 -9.01
CA PHE A 35 0.11 4.08 -8.37
C PHE A 35 -0.58 2.84 -8.89
N GLY A 36 -1.43 2.27 -8.06
CA GLY A 36 -2.25 1.10 -8.36
C GLY A 36 -3.64 1.22 -7.73
N TYR A 37 -4.64 0.68 -8.41
CA TYR A 37 -6.02 0.58 -7.97
C TYR A 37 -6.54 -0.83 -8.22
N GLY A 38 -7.30 -1.35 -7.27
CA GLY A 38 -7.91 -2.65 -7.42
C GLY A 38 -8.76 -3.04 -6.23
N ARG A 39 -8.81 -4.33 -5.97
CA ARG A 39 -9.57 -4.93 -4.88
C ARG A 39 -8.61 -5.47 -3.83
N TYR A 40 -9.11 -5.66 -2.63
CA TYR A 40 -8.36 -6.35 -1.60
C TYR A 40 -9.25 -7.32 -0.85
N THR A 41 -8.61 -8.27 -0.19
CA THR A 41 -9.22 -9.17 0.78
C THR A 41 -8.37 -9.19 2.03
N LEU A 42 -9.02 -9.34 3.18
CA LEU A 42 -8.37 -9.47 4.48
C LEU A 42 -8.69 -10.83 5.07
N THR A 43 -7.68 -11.39 5.73
CA THR A 43 -7.82 -12.51 6.67
C THR A 43 -7.20 -12.08 8.00
N ASP A 44 -7.19 -12.94 9.00
CA ASP A 44 -6.65 -12.60 10.34
C ASP A 44 -5.17 -12.13 10.32
N SER A 45 -4.39 -12.49 9.30
CA SER A 45 -2.96 -12.14 9.22
C SER A 45 -2.46 -11.70 7.85
N LEU A 46 -3.31 -11.75 6.82
CA LEU A 46 -2.94 -11.42 5.44
C LEU A 46 -3.85 -10.37 4.83
N LEU A 47 -3.21 -9.42 4.16
CA LEU A 47 -3.83 -8.48 3.23
C LEU A 47 -3.40 -8.91 1.82
N THR A 48 -4.36 -9.28 0.99
CA THR A 48 -4.12 -9.60 -0.42
C THR A 48 -4.75 -8.54 -1.29
N GLU A 49 -3.93 -7.84 -2.06
CA GLU A 49 -4.32 -6.80 -3.00
C GLU A 49 -4.23 -7.35 -4.43
N VAL A 50 -5.31 -7.24 -5.20
CA VAL A 50 -5.34 -7.59 -6.62
C VAL A 50 -5.57 -6.31 -7.39
N LEU A 51 -4.53 -5.82 -8.07
CA LEU A 51 -4.56 -4.57 -8.80
C LEU A 51 -5.12 -4.79 -10.20
N ASP A 52 -6.16 -4.03 -10.54
CA ASP A 52 -6.83 -4.07 -11.84
C ASP A 52 -6.32 -2.95 -12.77
N TYR A 53 -5.80 -1.85 -12.20
CA TYR A 53 -5.32 -0.67 -12.93
C TYR A 53 -4.11 -0.02 -12.21
N GLY A 54 -3.25 0.67 -12.95
CA GLY A 54 -2.14 1.40 -12.36
C GLY A 54 -1.44 2.33 -13.36
N SER A 55 -0.39 3.02 -12.89
CA SER A 55 0.47 3.85 -13.75
C SER A 55 1.13 3.05 -14.88
N VAL A 56 1.79 3.73 -15.81
CA VAL A 56 2.49 3.06 -16.93
C VAL A 56 3.48 2.02 -16.43
N GLU A 57 4.27 2.36 -15.40
CA GLU A 57 5.22 1.42 -14.82
C GLU A 57 4.53 0.31 -14.03
N MET A 58 3.53 0.65 -13.21
CA MET A 58 2.77 -0.34 -12.43
C MET A 58 2.05 -1.35 -13.32
N SER A 59 1.50 -0.90 -14.45
CA SER A 59 0.83 -1.75 -15.42
C SER A 59 1.72 -2.87 -15.97
N LYS A 60 3.04 -2.68 -16.03
CA LYS A 60 3.99 -3.73 -16.43
C LYS A 60 4.07 -4.85 -15.40
N TYR A 61 3.98 -4.52 -14.12
CA TYR A 61 3.94 -5.49 -13.02
C TYR A 61 2.59 -6.18 -12.94
N ILE A 62 1.49 -5.42 -13.01
CA ILE A 62 0.12 -5.95 -12.99
C ILE A 62 -0.09 -7.03 -14.06
N LYS A 63 0.46 -6.82 -15.28
CA LYS A 63 0.38 -7.81 -16.37
C LYS A 63 1.12 -9.12 -16.08
N GLN A 64 2.16 -9.08 -15.24
CA GLN A 64 2.97 -10.27 -14.91
C GLN A 64 2.41 -10.96 -13.67
N ASN A 65 2.13 -10.18 -12.62
CA ASN A 65 1.50 -10.64 -11.40
C ASN A 65 0.65 -9.49 -10.81
N PRO A 66 -0.69 -9.58 -10.91
CA PRO A 66 -1.59 -8.57 -10.36
C PRO A 66 -1.76 -8.69 -8.84
N GLU A 67 -1.33 -9.80 -8.24
CA GLU A 67 -1.54 -10.12 -6.83
C GLU A 67 -0.34 -9.74 -5.97
N PHE A 68 -0.61 -8.98 -4.91
CA PHE A 68 0.34 -8.56 -3.90
C PHE A 68 -0.14 -9.02 -2.54
N VAL A 69 0.65 -9.86 -1.88
CA VAL A 69 0.31 -10.44 -0.58
C VAL A 69 1.19 -9.82 0.50
N PHE A 70 0.56 -9.41 1.60
CA PHE A 70 1.22 -8.79 2.73
C PHE A 70 0.81 -9.47 4.03
N HIS A 71 1.79 -9.75 4.89
CA HIS A 71 1.50 -9.85 6.31
C HIS A 71 1.23 -8.47 6.86
N TYR A 72 0.12 -8.30 7.57
CA TYR A 72 -0.20 -7.03 8.21
C TYR A 72 -0.42 -7.16 9.72
N ASN A 73 -0.20 -6.07 10.43
CA ASN A 73 -0.56 -5.93 11.83
C ASN A 73 -1.35 -4.62 12.02
N LEU A 74 -2.47 -4.72 12.72
CA LEU A 74 -3.32 -3.59 13.09
C LEU A 74 -3.29 -3.46 14.61
N GLU A 75 -2.72 -2.36 15.09
CA GLU A 75 -2.70 -1.95 16.50
C GLU A 75 -3.58 -0.69 16.63
N GLU A 76 -3.89 -0.29 17.87
CA GLU A 76 -4.80 0.84 18.16
C GLU A 76 -4.37 2.15 17.49
N ASP A 77 -3.06 2.40 17.44
CA ASP A 77 -2.45 3.63 16.94
C ASP A 77 -1.44 3.38 15.81
N LYS A 78 -1.38 2.15 15.29
CA LYS A 78 -0.39 1.77 14.27
C LYS A 78 -0.89 0.70 13.31
N TYR A 79 -0.54 0.85 12.04
CA TYR A 79 -0.67 -0.18 11.04
C TYR A 79 0.70 -0.53 10.48
N SER A 80 0.95 -1.80 10.17
CA SER A 80 2.17 -2.18 9.47
C SER A 80 1.94 -3.33 8.51
N GLN A 81 2.75 -3.37 7.45
CA GLN A 81 2.71 -4.44 6.46
C GLN A 81 4.11 -4.85 5.98
N ILE A 82 4.25 -6.12 5.59
CA ILE A 82 5.44 -6.69 4.98
C ILE A 82 5.00 -7.51 3.77
N GLN A 83 5.51 -7.16 2.58
CA GLN A 83 5.24 -7.96 1.38
C GLN A 83 5.95 -9.30 1.48
N ILE A 84 5.22 -10.36 1.16
CA ILE A 84 5.75 -11.72 1.03
C ILE A 84 5.65 -12.16 -0.43
N ASP A 85 6.56 -13.02 -0.83
CA ASP A 85 6.49 -13.72 -2.11
C ASP A 85 5.65 -15.01 -2.00
N ALA A 86 5.57 -15.75 -3.11
CA ALA A 86 4.83 -17.01 -3.19
C ALA A 86 5.37 -18.11 -2.26
N GLU A 87 6.61 -17.99 -1.78
CA GLU A 87 7.24 -18.93 -0.84
C GLU A 87 7.09 -18.47 0.62
N GLY A 88 6.44 -17.33 0.86
CA GLY A 88 6.28 -16.73 2.19
C GLY A 88 7.55 -16.01 2.69
N THR A 89 8.55 -15.84 1.83
CA THR A 89 9.78 -15.13 2.17
C THR A 89 9.54 -13.62 2.11
N ARG A 90 10.08 -12.89 3.08
CA ARG A 90 9.92 -11.43 3.20
C ARG A 90 10.76 -10.74 2.14
N PHE A 91 10.11 -9.97 1.26
CA PHE A 91 10.78 -9.36 0.10
C PHE A 91 11.08 -7.86 0.27
N LEU A 92 10.29 -7.13 1.07
CA LEU A 92 10.40 -5.66 1.21
C LEU A 92 10.56 -5.19 2.67
N PRO A 93 11.09 -3.98 2.91
CA PRO A 93 11.12 -3.40 4.24
C PRO A 93 9.70 -3.25 4.81
N LYS A 94 9.56 -3.48 6.12
CA LYS A 94 8.31 -3.28 6.85
C LYS A 94 7.85 -1.83 6.70
N ILE A 95 6.68 -1.62 6.13
CA ILE A 95 6.07 -0.29 6.05
C ILE A 95 5.22 -0.10 7.31
N ILE A 96 5.34 1.08 7.91
CA ILE A 96 4.67 1.45 9.16
C ILE A 96 3.90 2.75 8.94
N TYR A 97 2.61 2.71 9.24
CA TYR A 97 1.72 3.86 9.22
C TYR A 97 1.33 4.18 10.66
N ASP A 98 1.56 5.42 11.07
CA ASP A 98 1.19 5.98 12.38
C ASP A 98 -0.08 6.79 12.17
N TRP A 99 -1.17 6.39 12.81
CA TRP A 99 -2.50 6.97 12.60
C TRP A 99 -2.54 8.45 13.02
N ASN A 100 -1.63 8.87 13.90
CA ASN A 100 -1.50 10.25 14.36
C ASN A 100 -0.67 11.12 13.40
N LYS A 101 -0.08 10.56 12.35
CA LYS A 101 0.85 11.27 11.44
C LYS A 101 0.51 11.17 9.96
N GLY A 102 -0.50 10.40 9.57
CA GLY A 102 -0.87 10.23 8.18
C GLY A 102 -2.11 9.37 8.03
N LEU A 103 -2.98 9.81 7.13
CA LEU A 103 -4.35 9.32 6.97
C LEU A 103 -4.37 7.96 6.27
N LEU A 104 -4.61 6.87 7.03
CA LEU A 104 -5.19 5.64 6.49
C LEU A 104 -6.70 5.78 6.58
N ILE A 105 -7.36 6.20 5.48
CA ILE A 105 -8.82 6.13 5.42
C ILE A 105 -9.19 4.68 5.11
N ILE A 106 -9.70 3.97 6.11
CA ILE A 106 -10.53 2.78 5.91
C ILE A 106 -11.97 3.29 6.03
N THR A 107 -12.63 3.63 4.93
CA THR A 107 -14.07 3.89 5.00
C THR A 107 -14.79 2.54 4.99
N GLY A 108 -15.52 2.24 6.07
CA GLY A 108 -16.48 1.13 6.14
C GLY A 108 -17.75 1.40 5.34
#